data_AF-F2UXS5-F1
#
_entry.id   AF-F2UXS5-F1
#
_cell.length_a   1.000
_cell.length_b   1.000
_cell.length_c   1.000
_cell.angle_alpha   90.00
_cell.angle_beta   90.00
_cell.angle_gamma   90.00
#
_symmetry.space_group_name_H-M   'P 1'
#
loop_
_entity.id
_entity.type
_entity.pdbx_description
1 polymer ?
#
loop_
_entity_poly.entity_id
_entity_poly.type
_entity_poly.pdbx_seq_one_letter_code
_entity_poly.pdbx_strand_id
1 'polypeptide(L)'
;MADEQTIPAPRGDVGADEAPAVNSGSEASVGRRKPSSGKSAGWWAIRVVVVVVVVAVVGLMYLVSITLNPDSGPEGFKVRRIASTATKHLSNSPDVISAEITVASADNGGPSAYLDVRLKDDTSPDAVANLLASTRDATFGKDNSDTHINLTITLSWTLHGTSVSILASGSRPPDRSIVRRDLAAAGEAKTIENTHIDYGRVTALPTTFLQPSPPRSSKTFTMNGWKVTSTSNTEGQFPTTVPFEQVITAAGQASPAGSIDLDGDTLSVTGLVTDDTKDLAPEAAAPVVHAVADCQSAGLTTLQLNDEARKEPSSDDLWLTFTCNNGTWTPHHSGSTGQDEATILNKAAEL
;
A
#
# COMPACT_ATOMS: atom_id res chain seq x y z
N MET A 1 39.96 -51.18 9.56
CA MET A 1 40.31 -51.28 11.00
C MET A 1 39.08 -50.74 11.72
N ALA A 2 38.10 -51.56 12.15
CA ALA A 2 38.22 -52.69 13.10
C ALA A 2 38.98 -52.20 14.36
N ASP A 3 38.43 -52.21 15.57
CA ASP A 3 37.68 -53.27 16.26
C ASP A 3 36.57 -52.65 17.15
N GLU A 4 35.39 -53.24 17.39
CA GLU A 4 35.09 -54.59 17.90
C GLU A 4 35.61 -54.73 19.36
N GLN A 5 34.76 -54.95 20.37
CA GLN A 5 34.43 -56.27 20.94
C GLN A 5 33.94 -56.03 22.40
N THR A 6 33.15 -56.84 23.13
CA THR A 6 32.40 -58.11 22.95
C THR A 6 31.81 -58.44 24.34
N ILE A 7 30.49 -58.59 24.54
CA ILE A 7 29.65 -59.80 24.80
C ILE A 7 30.31 -60.97 25.61
N PRO A 8 29.61 -61.71 26.51
CA PRO A 8 28.84 -62.96 26.18
C PRO A 8 27.51 -63.11 26.99
N ALA A 9 26.37 -63.66 26.51
CA ALA A 9 25.97 -65.06 26.17
C ALA A 9 25.97 -66.06 27.37
N PRO A 10 25.04 -67.05 27.53
CA PRO A 10 24.62 -68.11 26.55
C PRO A 10 23.08 -68.40 26.50
N ARG A 11 22.45 -68.82 25.38
CA ARG A 11 22.39 -70.11 24.63
C ARG A 11 21.70 -71.31 25.32
N GLY A 12 20.73 -71.90 24.62
CA GLY A 12 20.20 -73.26 24.84
C GLY A 12 19.12 -73.59 23.80
N ASP A 13 19.29 -74.71 23.09
CA ASP A 13 18.74 -75.07 21.78
C ASP A 13 18.04 -76.45 21.83
N VAL A 14 17.28 -76.78 20.78
CA VAL A 14 16.83 -78.09 20.26
C VAL A 14 15.92 -79.04 21.07
N GLY A 15 14.91 -79.60 20.39
CA GLY A 15 14.36 -80.94 20.69
C GLY A 15 13.03 -81.25 19.98
N ALA A 16 13.04 -82.15 18.99
CA ALA A 16 11.90 -82.61 18.19
C ALA A 16 11.33 -83.97 18.68
N ASP A 17 10.22 -84.35 18.03
CA ASP A 17 9.54 -85.67 17.94
C ASP A 17 8.56 -86.13 19.03
N GLU A 18 7.30 -86.34 18.62
CA GLU A 18 6.70 -87.69 18.55
C GLU A 18 5.36 -87.67 17.76
N ALA A 19 5.26 -88.54 16.74
CA ALA A 19 4.01 -89.10 16.22
C ALA A 19 3.85 -90.51 16.82
N PRO A 20 2.64 -91.08 16.97
CA PRO A 20 1.90 -91.74 15.86
C PRO A 20 0.36 -91.60 16.06
N ALA A 21 -0.60 -92.15 15.31
CA ALA A 21 -0.83 -92.66 13.97
C ALA A 21 -2.36 -92.99 13.91
N VAL A 22 -2.93 -93.04 12.69
CA VAL A 22 -4.09 -93.89 12.23
C VAL A 22 -5.45 -93.79 13.01
N ASN A 23 -6.67 -93.77 12.44
CA ASN A 23 -7.25 -94.18 11.15
C ASN A 23 -8.62 -93.49 10.88
N SER A 24 -9.08 -93.60 9.62
CA SER A 24 -10.45 -93.85 9.10
C SER A 24 -11.69 -93.17 9.72
N GLY A 25 -12.66 -92.59 8.99
CA GLY A 25 -13.06 -92.74 7.58
C GLY A 25 -14.57 -93.05 7.49
N SER A 26 -15.31 -92.30 6.64
CA SER A 26 -16.66 -92.57 6.07
C SER A 26 -17.87 -92.49 7.04
N GLU A 27 -19.08 -92.03 6.69
CA GLU A 27 -19.78 -91.89 5.41
C GLU A 27 -21.06 -91.01 5.56
N ALA A 28 -21.48 -90.38 4.46
CA ALA A 28 -22.84 -89.94 4.04
C ALA A 28 -23.75 -89.14 5.03
N SER A 29 -24.37 -88.03 4.64
CA SER A 29 -25.57 -88.08 3.78
C SER A 29 -26.03 -86.69 3.27
N VAL A 30 -26.62 -86.74 2.08
CA VAL A 30 -27.14 -85.67 1.20
C VAL A 30 -28.18 -84.75 1.85
N GLY A 31 -28.09 -83.46 1.55
CA GLY A 31 -29.13 -82.46 1.88
C GLY A 31 -29.13 -81.22 0.98
N ARG A 32 -29.31 -81.40 -0.33
CA ARG A 32 -29.54 -80.29 -1.28
C ARG A 32 -30.88 -79.59 -1.00
N ARG A 33 -30.88 -78.37 -0.42
CA ARG A 33 -32.00 -77.40 -0.53
C ARG A 33 -31.54 -75.93 -0.54
N LYS A 34 -31.70 -75.33 -1.74
CA LYS A 34 -32.21 -73.98 -2.10
C LYS A 34 -31.52 -72.70 -1.56
N PRO A 35 -31.21 -71.72 -2.44
CA PRO A 35 -30.62 -70.44 -2.04
C PRO A 35 -31.68 -69.59 -1.34
N SER A 36 -31.36 -69.03 -0.17
CA SER A 36 -32.23 -68.06 0.50
C SER A 36 -31.61 -66.66 0.51
N SER A 37 -32.27 -65.80 -0.27
CA SER A 37 -32.37 -64.35 -0.13
C SER A 37 -31.12 -63.48 -0.25
N GLY A 38 -30.68 -63.24 -1.49
CA GLY A 38 -29.92 -62.05 -1.90
C GLY A 38 -30.76 -60.76 -1.87
N LYS A 39 -31.41 -60.44 -0.76
CA LYS A 39 -32.31 -59.27 -0.64
C LYS A 39 -31.90 -58.26 0.44
N SER A 40 -30.98 -58.61 1.35
CA SER A 40 -30.46 -57.70 2.38
C SER A 40 -29.15 -57.00 1.98
N ALA A 41 -28.19 -57.72 1.40
CA ALA A 41 -26.90 -57.14 1.01
C ALA A 41 -27.02 -56.05 -0.07
N GLY A 42 -27.88 -56.25 -1.07
CA GLY A 42 -28.16 -55.24 -2.09
C GLY A 42 -28.87 -54.00 -1.53
N TRP A 43 -29.74 -54.17 -0.54
CA TRP A 43 -30.43 -53.06 0.12
C TRP A 43 -29.49 -52.22 1.00
N TRP A 44 -28.57 -52.86 1.72
CA TRP A 44 -27.50 -52.17 2.46
C TRP A 44 -26.50 -51.48 1.54
N ALA A 45 -26.11 -52.11 0.43
CA ALA A 45 -25.26 -51.47 -0.59
C ALA A 45 -25.93 -50.23 -1.19
N ILE A 46 -27.23 -50.30 -1.52
CA ILE A 46 -28.00 -49.14 -2.01
C ILE A 46 -28.04 -48.03 -0.95
N ARG A 47 -28.25 -48.35 0.34
CA ARG A 47 -28.24 -47.37 1.43
C ARG A 47 -26.88 -46.70 1.60
N VAL A 48 -25.80 -47.46 1.54
CA VAL A 48 -24.42 -46.91 1.61
C VAL A 48 -24.14 -46.01 0.42
N VAL A 49 -24.49 -46.44 -0.80
CA VAL A 49 -24.33 -45.61 -2.01
C VAL A 49 -25.14 -44.31 -1.89
N VAL A 50 -26.38 -44.36 -1.39
CA VAL A 50 -27.20 -43.15 -1.16
C VAL A 50 -26.55 -42.22 -0.13
N VAL A 51 -26.03 -42.74 0.98
CA VAL A 51 -25.32 -41.92 1.98
C VAL A 51 -24.08 -41.27 1.38
N VAL A 52 -23.28 -42.01 0.60
CA VAL A 52 -22.08 -41.48 -0.07
C VAL A 52 -22.47 -40.40 -1.08
N VAL A 53 -23.53 -40.60 -1.85
CA VAL A 53 -24.04 -39.59 -2.80
C VAL A 53 -24.55 -38.36 -2.06
N VAL A 54 -25.26 -38.50 -0.94
CA VAL A 54 -25.71 -37.37 -0.13
C VAL A 54 -24.52 -36.60 0.44
N VAL A 55 -23.50 -37.28 0.98
CA VAL A 55 -22.28 -36.63 1.47
C VAL A 55 -21.54 -35.92 0.34
N ALA A 56 -21.47 -36.52 -0.85
CA ALA A 56 -20.84 -35.90 -2.02
C ALA A 56 -21.62 -34.67 -2.51
N VAL A 57 -22.95 -34.73 -2.56
CA VAL A 57 -23.81 -33.60 -2.95
C VAL A 57 -23.76 -32.49 -1.90
N VAL A 58 -23.81 -32.82 -0.61
CA VAL A 58 -23.66 -31.82 0.48
C VAL A 58 -22.26 -31.21 0.45
N GLY A 59 -21.21 -32.00 0.20
CA GLY A 59 -19.86 -31.52 0.00
C GLY A 59 -19.72 -30.59 -1.20
N LEU A 60 -20.33 -30.93 -2.34
CA LEU A 60 -20.35 -30.08 -3.53
C LEU A 60 -21.14 -28.79 -3.29
N MET A 61 -22.31 -28.87 -2.65
CA MET A 61 -23.12 -27.71 -2.29
C MET A 61 -22.38 -26.80 -1.30
N TYR A 62 -21.62 -27.37 -0.36
CA TYR A 62 -20.74 -26.62 0.53
C TYR A 62 -19.61 -25.94 -0.24
N LEU A 63 -18.94 -26.64 -1.16
CA LEU A 63 -17.91 -26.06 -2.03
C LEU A 63 -18.46 -24.91 -2.90
N VAL A 64 -19.66 -25.08 -3.46
CA VAL A 64 -20.37 -24.03 -4.22
C VAL A 64 -20.75 -22.87 -3.29
N SER A 65 -21.17 -23.15 -2.06
CA SER A 65 -21.53 -22.11 -1.08
C SER A 65 -20.33 -21.29 -0.62
N ILE A 66 -19.16 -21.90 -0.39
CA ILE A 66 -17.93 -21.17 -0.02
C ILE A 66 -17.29 -20.47 -1.23
N THR A 67 -17.59 -20.87 -2.47
CA THR A 67 -17.15 -20.14 -3.67
C THR A 67 -18.08 -18.98 -4.02
N LEU A 68 -19.38 -19.09 -3.71
CA LEU A 68 -20.36 -18.00 -3.89
C LEU A 68 -20.39 -17.03 -2.70
N ASN A 69 -20.11 -17.50 -1.49
CA ASN A 69 -20.02 -16.73 -0.24
C ASN A 69 -18.73 -17.09 0.52
N PRO A 70 -17.55 -16.63 0.05
CA PRO A 70 -16.26 -16.92 0.69
C PRO A 70 -16.18 -16.50 2.16
N ASP A 71 -16.95 -15.49 2.56
CA ASP A 71 -17.04 -15.00 3.94
C ASP A 71 -17.65 -16.00 4.94
N SER A 72 -18.44 -16.96 4.45
CA SER A 72 -18.98 -18.08 5.27
C SER A 72 -18.03 -19.28 5.32
N GLY A 73 -16.94 -19.24 4.55
CA GLY A 73 -15.90 -20.26 4.49
C GLY A 73 -14.79 -20.08 5.53
N PRO A 74 -13.80 -20.98 5.56
CA PRO A 74 -12.69 -20.95 6.51
C PRO A 74 -11.86 -19.65 6.45
N GLU A 75 -11.77 -19.01 5.27
CA GLU A 75 -11.08 -17.74 5.09
C GLU A 75 -11.79 -16.58 5.82
N GLY A 76 -13.12 -16.50 5.73
CA GLY A 76 -13.89 -15.49 6.47
C GLY A 76 -13.72 -15.60 7.99
N PHE A 77 -13.70 -16.83 8.52
CA PHE A 77 -13.39 -17.07 9.94
C PHE A 77 -11.96 -16.65 10.32
N LYS A 78 -10.99 -16.90 9.44
CA LYS A 78 -9.58 -16.54 9.68
C LYS A 78 -9.39 -15.02 9.70
N VAL A 79 -9.98 -14.30 8.76
CA VAL A 79 -9.93 -12.82 8.71
C VAL A 79 -10.56 -12.19 9.94
N ARG A 80 -11.76 -12.65 10.35
CA ARG A 80 -12.44 -12.13 11.55
C ARG A 80 -11.63 -12.40 12.82
N ARG A 81 -10.97 -13.56 12.92
CA ARG A 81 -10.05 -13.86 14.04
C ARG A 81 -8.86 -12.89 14.06
N ILE A 82 -8.24 -12.66 12.92
CA ILE A 82 -7.10 -11.73 12.76
C ILE A 82 -7.52 -10.32 13.15
N ALA A 83 -8.61 -9.80 12.58
CA ALA A 83 -9.13 -8.49 12.89
C ALA A 83 -9.46 -8.32 14.39
N SER A 84 -10.10 -9.33 14.99
CA SER A 84 -10.41 -9.35 16.43
C SER A 84 -9.15 -9.39 17.30
N THR A 85 -8.14 -10.18 16.92
CA THR A 85 -6.87 -10.29 17.66
C THR A 85 -6.11 -8.97 17.61
N ALA A 86 -5.99 -8.38 16.42
CA ALA A 86 -5.37 -7.06 16.23
C ALA A 86 -6.09 -5.98 17.05
N THR A 87 -7.42 -5.90 16.93
CA THR A 87 -8.23 -4.90 17.64
C THR A 87 -8.12 -5.05 19.14
N LYS A 88 -8.17 -6.29 19.66
CA LYS A 88 -7.99 -6.56 21.08
C LYS A 88 -6.59 -6.17 21.56
N HIS A 89 -5.56 -6.44 20.76
CA HIS A 89 -4.19 -6.06 21.08
C HIS A 89 -4.04 -4.53 21.12
N LEU A 90 -4.53 -3.83 20.10
CA LEU A 90 -4.51 -2.37 19.99
C LEU A 90 -5.27 -1.72 21.15
N SER A 91 -6.48 -2.19 21.45
CA SER A 91 -7.32 -1.64 22.53
C SER A 91 -6.70 -1.77 23.93
N ASN A 92 -5.78 -2.71 24.13
CA ASN A 92 -5.07 -2.89 25.40
C ASN A 92 -3.80 -2.03 25.49
N SER A 93 -3.41 -1.34 24.41
CA SER A 93 -2.24 -0.46 24.43
C SER A 93 -2.53 0.81 25.21
N PRO A 94 -1.60 1.28 26.07
CA PRO A 94 -1.77 2.55 26.78
C PRO A 94 -1.81 3.76 25.84
N ASP A 95 -1.33 3.65 24.60
CA ASP A 95 -1.26 4.76 23.64
C ASP A 95 -2.51 4.86 22.75
N VAL A 96 -3.45 3.92 22.87
CA VAL A 96 -4.66 3.84 22.05
C VAL A 96 -5.88 4.35 22.83
N ILE A 97 -6.68 5.21 22.20
CA ILE A 97 -7.98 5.67 22.72
C ILE A 97 -9.09 4.71 22.28
N SER A 98 -9.11 4.37 20.99
CA SER A 98 -10.08 3.44 20.42
C SER A 98 -9.47 2.66 19.26
N ALA A 99 -9.94 1.43 19.08
CA ALA A 99 -9.63 0.60 17.92
C ALA A 99 -10.91 -0.11 17.49
N GLU A 100 -11.29 0.06 16.24
CA GLU A 100 -12.54 -0.48 15.69
C GLU A 100 -12.27 -1.26 14.42
N ILE A 101 -13.02 -2.35 14.21
CA ILE A 101 -12.98 -3.13 12.98
C ILE A 101 -13.98 -2.49 12.02
N THR A 102 -13.48 -1.87 10.97
CA THR A 102 -14.32 -1.24 9.93
C THR A 102 -14.83 -2.30 8.97
N VAL A 103 -13.96 -3.21 8.54
CA VAL A 103 -14.30 -4.31 7.64
C VAL A 103 -13.46 -5.54 8.01
N ALA A 104 -14.07 -6.72 7.96
CA ALA A 104 -13.37 -7.99 8.09
C ALA A 104 -14.11 -9.06 7.29
N SER A 105 -13.70 -9.24 6.02
CA SER A 105 -14.39 -10.12 5.10
C SER A 105 -13.45 -10.88 4.17
N ALA A 106 -13.87 -12.07 3.77
CA ALA A 106 -13.31 -12.75 2.61
C ALA A 106 -14.30 -12.60 1.43
N ASP A 107 -13.99 -11.71 0.49
CA ASP A 107 -14.77 -11.51 -0.73
C ASP A 107 -13.97 -11.94 -1.98
N ASN A 108 -14.49 -11.68 -3.18
CA ASN A 108 -13.82 -12.03 -4.43
C ASN A 108 -12.50 -11.25 -4.66
N GLY A 109 -12.26 -10.16 -3.91
CA GLY A 109 -11.00 -9.42 -3.88
C GLY A 109 -9.95 -10.03 -2.93
N GLY A 110 -10.32 -11.04 -2.16
CA GLY A 110 -9.47 -11.76 -1.22
C GLY A 110 -9.75 -11.41 0.24
N PRO A 111 -9.15 -12.15 1.19
CA PRO A 111 -9.38 -11.92 2.61
C PRO A 111 -8.73 -10.63 3.08
N SER A 112 -9.55 -9.68 3.56
CA SER A 112 -9.11 -8.34 3.97
C SER A 112 -9.75 -7.89 5.29
N ALA A 113 -8.95 -7.21 6.10
CA ALA A 113 -9.37 -6.59 7.36
C ALA A 113 -8.89 -5.14 7.40
N TYR A 114 -9.80 -4.25 7.77
CA TYR A 114 -9.57 -2.81 7.90
C TYR A 114 -9.91 -2.40 9.32
N LEU A 115 -8.97 -1.73 9.97
CA LEU A 115 -9.12 -1.25 11.34
C LEU A 115 -8.89 0.25 11.37
N ASP A 116 -9.75 0.97 12.07
CA ASP A 116 -9.55 2.38 12.40
C ASP A 116 -9.11 2.50 13.86
N VAL A 117 -7.97 3.15 14.06
CA VAL A 117 -7.31 3.29 15.37
C VAL A 117 -7.10 4.75 15.67
N ARG A 118 -7.58 5.19 16.84
CA ARG A 118 -7.34 6.53 17.37
C ARG A 118 -6.30 6.44 18.47
N LEU A 119 -5.17 7.12 18.29
CA LEU A 119 -4.13 7.19 19.31
C LEU A 119 -4.34 8.39 20.22
N LYS A 120 -3.65 8.39 21.35
CA LYS A 120 -3.52 9.57 22.19
C LYS A 120 -2.75 10.65 21.45
N ASP A 121 -3.10 11.91 21.73
CA ASP A 121 -2.33 13.02 21.24
C ASP A 121 -0.88 12.94 21.76
N ASP A 122 0.05 13.43 20.94
CA ASP A 122 1.49 13.40 21.15
C ASP A 122 2.09 11.98 21.32
N THR A 123 1.39 10.95 20.82
CA THR A 123 1.99 9.60 20.69
C THR A 123 3.21 9.68 19.76
N SER A 124 4.38 9.36 20.31
CA SER A 124 5.66 9.51 19.59
C SER A 124 5.77 8.57 18.37
N PRO A 125 6.56 8.93 17.34
CA PRO A 125 6.84 8.06 16.19
C PRO A 125 7.33 6.66 16.58
N ASP A 126 8.10 6.58 17.66
CA ASP A 126 8.65 5.32 18.17
C ASP A 126 7.58 4.45 18.83
N ALA A 127 6.66 5.06 19.57
CA ALA A 127 5.51 4.37 20.14
C ALA A 127 4.61 3.81 19.03
N VAL A 128 4.35 4.60 17.97
CA VAL A 128 3.58 4.16 16.81
C VAL A 128 4.24 2.96 16.12
N ALA A 129 5.54 3.05 15.82
CA ALA A 129 6.26 1.95 15.16
C ALA A 129 6.24 0.66 16.01
N ASN A 130 6.45 0.78 17.33
CA ASN A 130 6.40 -0.35 18.25
C ASN A 130 4.98 -0.93 18.38
N LEU A 131 3.95 -0.10 18.37
CA LEU A 131 2.55 -0.51 18.42
C LEU A 131 2.17 -1.31 17.17
N LEU A 132 2.57 -0.85 15.99
CA LEU A 132 2.34 -1.55 14.72
C LEU A 132 3.08 -2.89 14.68
N ALA A 133 4.35 -2.91 15.10
CA ALA A 133 5.15 -4.13 15.16
C ALA A 133 4.59 -5.16 16.14
N SER A 134 4.23 -4.74 17.36
CA SER A 134 3.66 -5.62 18.38
C SER A 134 2.28 -6.16 18.00
N THR A 135 1.43 -5.32 17.38
CA THR A 135 0.12 -5.73 16.88
C THR A 135 0.26 -6.78 15.77
N ARG A 136 1.22 -6.61 14.87
CA ARG A 136 1.54 -7.61 13.84
C ARG A 136 1.97 -8.95 14.47
N ASP A 137 2.91 -8.92 15.42
CA ASP A 137 3.40 -10.13 16.08
C ASP A 137 2.31 -10.86 16.86
N ALA A 138 1.40 -10.13 17.51
CA ALA A 138 0.26 -10.72 18.20
C ALA A 138 -0.76 -11.35 17.23
N THR A 139 -0.88 -10.81 16.01
CA THR A 139 -1.89 -11.20 15.04
C THR A 139 -1.45 -12.35 14.13
N PHE A 140 -0.20 -12.30 13.65
CA PHE A 140 0.35 -13.26 12.70
C PHE A 140 1.41 -14.19 13.31
N GLY A 141 1.94 -13.89 14.50
CA GLY A 141 3.07 -14.61 15.09
C GLY A 141 4.41 -14.18 14.50
N LYS A 142 5.52 -14.39 15.24
CA LYS A 142 6.86 -13.87 14.89
C LYS A 142 7.40 -14.37 13.55
N ASP A 143 7.04 -15.60 13.16
CA ASP A 143 7.61 -16.28 11.97
C ASP A 143 6.59 -16.55 10.86
N ASN A 144 5.30 -16.27 11.08
CA ASN A 144 4.26 -16.56 10.10
C ASN A 144 3.97 -15.31 9.27
N SER A 145 4.35 -15.35 7.99
CA SER A 145 3.77 -14.47 6.98
C SER A 145 2.61 -15.22 6.35
N ASP A 146 1.45 -15.24 7.00
CA ASP A 146 0.20 -15.54 6.28
C ASP A 146 -0.03 -14.38 5.30
N THR A 147 0.68 -14.41 4.18
CA THR A 147 0.72 -13.37 3.15
C THR A 147 -0.60 -13.27 2.39
N HIS A 148 -1.49 -14.22 2.60
CA HIS A 148 -2.76 -14.29 1.90
C HIS A 148 -3.85 -13.42 2.54
N ILE A 149 -3.63 -12.81 3.72
CA ILE A 149 -4.59 -11.92 4.39
C ILE A 149 -4.04 -10.50 4.46
N ASN A 150 -4.81 -9.54 3.93
CA ASN A 150 -4.47 -8.13 3.94
C ASN A 150 -5.04 -7.46 5.18
N LEU A 151 -4.18 -7.19 6.17
CA LEU A 151 -4.52 -6.33 7.32
C LEU A 151 -4.10 -4.89 7.02
N THR A 152 -5.06 -3.97 7.10
CA THR A 152 -4.85 -2.53 6.95
C THR A 152 -5.29 -1.83 8.22
N ILE A 153 -4.41 -1.00 8.78
CA ILE A 153 -4.65 -0.24 10.00
C ILE A 153 -4.50 1.23 9.66
N THR A 154 -5.58 2.00 9.81
CA THR A 154 -5.58 3.46 9.73
C THR A 154 -5.37 4.01 11.13
N LEU A 155 -4.27 4.74 11.34
CA LEU A 155 -3.96 5.36 12.64
C LEU A 155 -4.20 6.86 12.54
N SER A 156 -4.94 7.43 13.49
CA SER A 156 -5.23 8.86 13.55
C SER A 156 -4.95 9.45 14.93
N TRP A 157 -4.26 10.60 14.97
CA TRP A 157 -3.96 11.34 16.20
C TRP A 157 -3.43 12.75 15.92
N THR A 158 -3.26 13.56 16.97
CA THR A 158 -2.56 14.85 16.88
C THR A 158 -1.13 14.70 17.38
N LEU A 159 -0.13 15.16 16.63
CA LEU A 159 1.28 15.19 17.05
C LEU A 159 1.81 16.61 16.95
N HIS A 160 2.19 17.22 18.07
CA HIS A 160 2.72 18.59 18.11
C HIS A 160 1.80 19.63 17.44
N GLY A 161 0.48 19.42 17.52
CA GLY A 161 -0.53 20.27 16.86
C GLY A 161 -0.83 19.93 15.39
N THR A 162 -0.09 18.98 14.79
CA THR A 162 -0.36 18.45 13.44
C THR A 162 -1.38 17.33 13.50
N SER A 163 -2.39 17.36 12.61
CA SER A 163 -3.32 16.23 12.45
C SER A 163 -2.66 15.15 11.60
N VAL A 164 -2.52 13.95 12.16
CA VAL A 164 -1.85 12.81 11.51
C VAL A 164 -2.85 11.71 11.22
N SER A 165 -2.80 11.17 10.00
CA SER A 165 -3.48 9.97 9.55
C SER A 165 -2.51 9.12 8.75
N ILE A 166 -2.16 7.91 9.21
CA ILE A 166 -1.23 7.01 8.50
C ILE A 166 -1.94 5.70 8.19
N LEU A 167 -1.75 5.21 6.97
CA LEU A 167 -2.20 3.89 6.54
C LEU A 167 -1.05 2.89 6.67
N ALA A 168 -1.18 1.92 7.58
CA ALA A 168 -0.27 0.80 7.69
C ALA A 168 -0.93 -0.44 7.05
N SER A 169 -0.53 -0.77 5.83
CA SER A 169 -1.02 -1.95 5.11
C SER A 169 0.05 -3.04 5.03
N GLY A 170 -0.32 -4.27 5.38
CA GLY A 170 0.44 -5.47 5.02
C GLY A 170 0.82 -6.40 6.17
N SER A 171 1.42 -7.52 5.79
CA SER A 171 1.95 -8.55 6.71
C SER A 171 3.27 -8.15 7.40
N ARG A 172 3.84 -7.00 7.00
CA ARG A 172 5.05 -6.41 7.59
C ARG A 172 4.78 -4.96 8.01
N PRO A 173 5.05 -4.57 9.27
CA PRO A 173 4.89 -3.21 9.74
C PRO A 173 5.86 -2.29 8.99
N PRO A 174 5.52 -1.00 8.84
CA PRO A 174 6.46 -0.03 8.31
C PRO A 174 7.72 0.00 9.18
N ASP A 175 8.88 0.19 8.55
CA ASP A 175 10.13 0.37 9.28
C ASP A 175 10.04 1.62 10.16
N ARG A 176 10.57 1.55 11.39
CA ARG A 176 10.64 2.69 12.33
C ARG A 176 11.32 3.90 11.70
N SER A 177 12.29 3.68 10.80
CA SER A 177 12.95 4.76 10.06
C SER A 177 11.99 5.52 9.14
N ILE A 178 11.00 4.83 8.56
CA ILE A 178 9.96 5.41 7.71
C ILE A 178 8.98 6.21 8.57
N VAL A 179 8.45 5.60 9.64
CA VAL A 179 7.52 6.28 10.56
C VAL A 179 8.13 7.55 11.14
N ARG A 180 9.42 7.53 11.50
CA ARG A 180 10.14 8.73 11.96
C ARG A 180 10.25 9.80 10.89
N ARG A 181 10.49 9.40 9.64
CA ARG A 181 10.66 10.34 8.52
C ARG A 181 9.34 11.01 8.17
N ASP A 182 8.25 10.27 8.16
CA ASP A 182 6.90 10.79 7.86
C ASP A 182 6.48 11.82 8.90
N LEU A 183 6.76 11.53 10.17
CA LEU A 183 6.38 12.34 11.30
C LEU A 183 7.38 13.44 11.63
N ALA A 184 8.50 13.55 10.90
CA ALA A 184 9.49 14.61 11.12
C ALA A 184 8.92 16.01 10.81
N ALA A 185 7.92 16.10 9.93
CA ALA A 185 7.24 17.35 9.61
C ALA A 185 6.21 17.78 10.69
N ALA A 186 5.91 16.93 11.67
CA ALA A 186 4.95 17.26 12.71
C ALA A 186 5.44 18.46 13.56
N GLY A 187 4.54 19.39 13.84
CA GLY A 187 4.84 20.69 14.45
C GLY A 187 5.04 21.83 13.44
N GLU A 188 5.49 21.52 12.22
CA GLU A 188 5.49 22.48 11.10
C GLU A 188 4.27 22.26 10.18
N ALA A 189 3.92 21.01 9.94
CA ALA A 189 2.81 20.64 9.08
C ALA A 189 1.46 20.88 9.76
N LYS A 190 0.44 21.20 8.95
CA LYS A 190 -0.95 21.24 9.41
C LYS A 190 -1.54 19.83 9.43
N THR A 191 -1.34 19.08 8.34
CA THR A 191 -1.77 17.69 8.23
C THR A 191 -0.69 16.79 7.63
N ILE A 192 -0.66 15.55 8.08
CA ILE A 192 0.10 14.45 7.50
C ILE A 192 -0.91 13.34 7.21
N GLU A 193 -1.18 13.11 5.94
CA GLU A 193 -2.15 12.12 5.46
C GLU A 193 -1.44 11.12 4.56
N ASN A 194 -1.08 9.96 5.14
CA ASN A 194 -0.33 8.91 4.48
C ASN A 194 0.99 9.44 3.89
N THR A 195 1.11 9.52 2.57
CA THR A 195 2.28 10.02 1.83
C THR A 195 2.14 11.49 1.42
N HIS A 196 1.12 12.18 1.91
CA HIS A 196 0.88 13.60 1.65
C HIS A 196 1.08 14.43 2.91
N ILE A 197 1.85 15.51 2.83
CA ILE A 197 2.07 16.44 3.94
C ILE A 197 1.66 17.85 3.50
N ASP A 198 0.67 18.42 4.18
CA ASP A 198 0.22 19.80 3.95
C ASP A 198 0.65 20.68 5.11
N TYR A 199 1.49 21.68 4.82
CA TYR A 199 1.92 22.70 5.77
C TYR A 199 0.89 23.83 5.92
N GLY A 200 -0.15 23.86 5.10
CA GLY A 200 -1.16 24.91 5.11
C GLY A 200 -0.57 26.25 4.69
N ARG A 201 -1.02 27.33 5.33
CA ARG A 201 -0.53 28.68 5.03
C ARG A 201 0.73 28.99 5.83
N VAL A 202 1.79 29.36 5.13
CA VAL A 202 3.12 29.61 5.71
C VAL A 202 3.61 31.01 5.33
N THR A 203 4.48 31.57 6.17
CA THR A 203 5.13 32.88 5.94
C THR A 203 6.60 32.75 5.53
N ALA A 204 7.16 31.55 5.64
CA ALA A 204 8.53 31.19 5.24
C ALA A 204 8.52 29.72 4.79
N LEU A 205 9.51 29.31 4.01
CA LEU A 205 9.63 27.93 3.55
C LEU A 205 9.78 26.97 4.75
N PRO A 206 8.92 25.93 4.90
CA PRO A 206 9.05 24.97 5.99
C PRO A 206 10.40 24.26 5.95
N THR A 207 11.04 24.06 7.10
CA THR A 207 12.40 23.50 7.16
C THR A 207 12.43 22.03 6.77
N THR A 208 11.28 21.36 6.90
CA THR A 208 11.06 19.97 6.53
C THR A 208 10.51 19.78 5.12
N PHE A 209 10.23 20.87 4.38
CA PHE A 209 9.62 20.81 3.05
C PHE A 209 10.47 20.02 2.04
N LEU A 210 11.77 20.26 2.00
CA LEU A 210 12.67 19.60 1.03
C LEU A 210 13.37 18.36 1.60
N GLN A 211 13.05 17.98 2.83
CA GLN A 211 13.62 16.79 3.45
C GLN A 211 13.07 15.51 2.79
N PRO A 212 13.84 14.41 2.76
CA PRO A 212 13.34 13.16 2.21
C PRO A 212 12.09 12.65 2.91
N SER A 213 11.23 11.94 2.18
CA SER A 213 10.02 11.25 2.69
C SER A 213 9.94 9.84 2.06
N PRO A 214 8.86 9.06 2.21
CA PRO A 214 8.70 7.81 1.48
C PRO A 214 8.68 8.09 -0.03
N PRO A 215 9.01 7.08 -0.86
CA PRO A 215 8.91 7.20 -2.31
C PRO A 215 7.55 7.71 -2.77
N ARG A 216 7.53 8.57 -3.79
CA ARG A 216 6.30 9.09 -4.40
C ARG A 216 5.36 9.81 -3.41
N SER A 217 5.94 10.42 -2.38
CA SER A 217 5.24 11.32 -1.47
C SER A 217 5.16 12.72 -2.04
N SER A 218 4.14 13.47 -1.65
CA SER A 218 3.97 14.87 -2.03
C SER A 218 3.89 15.76 -0.81
N LYS A 219 4.39 17.00 -0.96
CA LYS A 219 4.41 18.02 0.08
C LYS A 219 3.81 19.30 -0.48
N THR A 220 2.98 19.96 0.29
CA THR A 220 2.29 21.16 -0.14
C THR A 220 2.33 22.26 0.91
N PHE A 221 2.50 23.51 0.48
CA PHE A 221 2.25 24.68 1.32
C PHE A 221 1.57 25.78 0.50
N THR A 222 1.01 26.78 1.17
CA THR A 222 0.53 28.00 0.54
C THR A 222 1.26 29.21 1.11
N MET A 223 1.93 29.98 0.27
CA MET A 223 2.65 31.19 0.65
C MET A 223 2.23 32.33 -0.27
N ASN A 224 1.88 33.49 0.30
CA ASN A 224 1.47 34.68 -0.45
C ASN A 224 0.36 34.43 -1.51
N GLY A 225 -0.57 33.51 -1.23
CA GLY A 225 -1.66 33.14 -2.16
C GLY A 225 -1.30 32.06 -3.18
N TRP A 226 -0.03 31.65 -3.25
CA TRP A 226 0.46 30.62 -4.17
C TRP A 226 0.57 29.26 -3.48
N LYS A 227 -0.13 28.27 -4.02
CA LYS A 227 -0.04 26.87 -3.56
C LYS A 227 1.14 26.20 -4.25
N VAL A 228 2.14 25.78 -3.48
CA VAL A 228 3.28 25.02 -3.96
C VAL A 228 3.08 23.56 -3.62
N THR A 229 3.25 22.68 -4.60
CA THR A 229 3.30 21.23 -4.42
C THR A 229 4.64 20.73 -4.96
N SER A 230 5.30 19.84 -4.22
CA SER A 230 6.49 19.14 -4.69
C SER A 230 6.31 17.65 -4.48
N THR A 231 6.71 16.86 -5.47
CA THR A 231 6.62 15.40 -5.46
C THR A 231 8.02 14.79 -5.41
N SER A 232 8.18 13.80 -4.55
CA SER A 232 9.44 13.05 -4.41
C SER A 232 9.57 11.95 -5.46
N ASN A 233 10.81 11.65 -5.81
CA ASN A 233 11.13 10.58 -6.74
C ASN A 233 10.92 9.16 -6.12
N THR A 234 11.32 8.12 -6.85
CA THR A 234 11.23 6.72 -6.41
C THR A 234 12.10 6.37 -5.20
N GLU A 235 13.03 7.25 -4.82
CA GLU A 235 13.89 7.13 -3.64
C GLU A 235 13.39 8.00 -2.47
N GLY A 236 12.32 8.77 -2.67
CA GLY A 236 11.78 9.68 -1.66
C GLY A 236 12.55 11.01 -1.52
N GLN A 237 13.40 11.34 -2.50
CA GLN A 237 14.12 12.62 -2.56
C GLN A 237 13.24 13.68 -3.24
N PHE A 238 13.19 14.87 -2.66
CA PHE A 238 12.56 16.04 -3.28
C PHE A 238 13.62 16.87 -4.02
N PRO A 239 13.25 17.56 -5.11
CA PRO A 239 14.14 18.52 -5.75
C PRO A 239 14.48 19.66 -4.79
N THR A 240 15.76 19.96 -4.61
CA THR A 240 16.25 20.93 -3.61
C THR A 240 16.77 22.25 -4.20
N THR A 241 16.85 22.31 -5.52
CA THR A 241 17.54 23.37 -6.28
C THR A 241 16.63 24.47 -6.80
N VAL A 242 15.31 24.23 -6.84
CA VAL A 242 14.34 25.22 -7.32
C VAL A 242 14.17 26.37 -6.32
N PRO A 243 14.35 27.63 -6.74
CA PRO A 243 14.23 28.79 -5.86
C PRO A 243 12.75 29.18 -5.65
N PHE A 244 12.00 28.38 -4.90
CA PHE A 244 10.54 28.57 -4.72
C PHE A 244 10.13 29.99 -4.31
N GLU A 245 10.85 30.63 -3.39
CA GLU A 245 10.52 32.01 -2.98
C GLU A 245 10.65 33.02 -4.13
N GLN A 246 11.65 32.84 -5.01
CA GLN A 246 11.83 33.68 -6.19
C GLN A 246 10.74 33.41 -7.22
N VAL A 247 10.40 32.14 -7.46
CA VAL A 247 9.31 31.73 -8.37
C VAL A 247 7.97 32.29 -7.89
N ILE A 248 7.64 32.17 -6.60
CA ILE A 248 6.41 32.74 -6.00
C ILE A 248 6.40 34.26 -6.16
N THR A 249 7.52 34.93 -5.90
CA THR A 249 7.62 36.39 -6.02
C THR A 249 7.42 36.84 -7.47
N ALA A 250 8.00 36.12 -8.43
CA ALA A 250 7.83 36.39 -9.85
C ALA A 250 6.38 36.14 -10.31
N ALA A 251 5.80 35.00 -9.95
CA ALA A 251 4.43 34.64 -10.31
C ALA A 251 3.40 35.61 -9.67
N GLY A 252 3.69 36.08 -8.45
CA GLY A 252 2.90 37.09 -7.76
C GLY A 252 2.83 38.46 -8.45
N GLN A 253 3.70 38.74 -9.41
CA GLN A 253 3.61 39.95 -10.25
C GLN A 253 2.46 39.86 -11.26
N ALA A 254 2.13 38.65 -11.70
CA ALA A 254 1.01 38.41 -12.60
C ALA A 254 -0.33 38.38 -11.83
N SER A 255 -0.42 37.54 -10.81
CA SER A 255 -1.69 37.27 -10.11
C SER A 255 -1.52 37.17 -8.59
N PRO A 256 -2.54 37.55 -7.79
CA PRO A 256 -2.52 37.38 -6.33
C PRO A 256 -2.52 35.92 -5.87
N ALA A 257 -2.87 34.97 -6.74
CA ALA A 257 -2.93 33.55 -6.40
C ALA A 257 -2.73 32.67 -7.64
N GLY A 258 -2.29 31.45 -7.40
CA GLY A 258 -2.09 30.43 -8.42
C GLY A 258 -1.49 29.16 -7.82
N SER A 259 -1.00 28.26 -8.67
CA SER A 259 -0.34 27.05 -8.21
C SER A 259 0.98 26.78 -8.92
N ILE A 260 1.94 26.27 -8.16
CA ILE A 260 3.26 25.83 -8.59
C ILE A 260 3.36 24.36 -8.24
N ASP A 261 3.61 23.51 -9.23
CA ASP A 261 3.81 22.08 -9.05
C ASP A 261 5.21 21.71 -9.53
N LEU A 262 5.92 20.91 -8.73
CA LEU A 262 7.24 20.41 -9.06
C LEU A 262 7.23 18.88 -8.97
N ASP A 263 7.18 18.24 -10.13
CA ASP A 263 7.23 16.79 -10.26
C ASP A 263 8.50 16.39 -11.03
N GLY A 264 9.43 15.75 -10.32
CA GLY A 264 10.73 15.40 -10.86
C GLY A 264 11.52 16.63 -11.32
N ASP A 265 11.76 16.71 -12.62
CA ASP A 265 12.50 17.76 -13.32
C ASP A 265 11.57 18.71 -14.10
N THR A 266 10.26 18.63 -13.86
CA THR A 266 9.23 19.48 -14.47
C THR A 266 8.65 20.45 -13.46
N LEU A 267 8.81 21.75 -13.73
CA LEU A 267 8.17 22.82 -12.97
C LEU A 267 6.96 23.34 -13.75
N SER A 268 5.78 23.31 -13.13
CA SER A 268 4.53 23.79 -13.74
C SER A 268 3.96 24.95 -12.92
N VAL A 269 3.67 26.07 -13.57
CA VAL A 269 3.10 27.27 -12.93
C VAL A 269 1.79 27.64 -13.61
N THR A 270 0.74 27.79 -12.80
CA THR A 270 -0.63 28.06 -13.25
C THR A 270 -1.19 29.27 -12.52
N GLY A 271 -2.13 29.98 -13.15
CA GLY A 271 -2.74 31.21 -12.60
C GLY A 271 -1.98 32.48 -12.97
N LEU A 272 -1.11 32.43 -13.99
CA LEU A 272 -0.38 33.60 -14.50
C LEU A 272 -1.28 34.47 -15.40
N VAL A 273 -2.30 35.09 -14.82
CA VAL A 273 -3.25 35.96 -15.54
C VAL A 273 -2.85 37.43 -15.34
N THR A 274 -2.81 38.22 -16.41
CA THR A 274 -2.66 39.69 -16.33
C THR A 274 -3.85 40.46 -16.90
N ASP A 275 -4.71 39.83 -17.69
CA ASP A 275 -5.95 40.42 -18.22
C ASP A 275 -7.03 39.36 -18.52
N ASP A 276 -8.23 39.80 -18.93
CA ASP A 276 -9.37 38.92 -19.22
C ASP A 276 -9.26 38.18 -20.58
N THR A 277 -8.17 38.39 -21.36
CA THR A 277 -8.05 37.88 -22.73
C THR A 277 -7.74 36.39 -22.81
N LYS A 278 -7.34 35.77 -21.69
CA LYS A 278 -7.05 34.32 -21.56
C LYS A 278 -5.87 33.85 -22.43
N ASP A 279 -4.99 34.80 -22.75
CA ASP A 279 -3.68 34.52 -23.32
C ASP A 279 -2.61 34.82 -22.27
N LEU A 280 -1.64 33.92 -22.16
CA LEU A 280 -0.52 34.08 -21.24
C LEU A 280 0.44 35.16 -21.78
N ALA A 281 0.27 36.40 -21.31
CA ALA A 281 1.08 37.53 -21.75
C ALA A 281 2.57 37.36 -21.39
N PRO A 282 3.50 37.83 -22.26
CA PRO A 282 4.93 37.80 -21.95
C PRO A 282 5.31 38.48 -20.64
N GLU A 283 4.62 39.56 -20.28
CA GLU A 283 4.82 40.29 -19.02
C GLU A 283 4.49 39.44 -17.78
N ALA A 284 3.56 38.48 -17.90
CA ALA A 284 3.17 37.57 -16.83
C ALA A 284 4.16 36.40 -16.69
N ALA A 285 4.60 35.86 -17.84
CA ALA A 285 5.40 34.63 -17.90
C ALA A 285 6.90 34.88 -17.76
N ALA A 286 7.43 35.96 -18.34
CA ALA A 286 8.86 36.24 -18.40
C ALA A 286 9.54 36.32 -17.01
N PRO A 287 8.93 36.92 -15.97
CA PRO A 287 9.52 36.92 -14.63
C PRO A 287 9.72 35.51 -14.07
N VAL A 288 8.79 34.58 -14.34
CA VAL A 288 8.88 33.18 -13.88
C VAL A 288 10.00 32.45 -14.61
N VAL A 289 10.09 32.60 -15.94
CA VAL A 289 11.22 32.04 -16.73
C VAL A 289 12.55 32.58 -16.21
N HIS A 290 12.63 33.89 -15.93
CA HIS A 290 13.84 34.52 -15.41
C HIS A 290 14.23 34.00 -14.02
N ALA A 291 13.27 33.75 -13.13
CA ALA A 291 13.53 33.20 -11.80
C ALA A 291 14.18 31.80 -11.83
N VAL A 292 14.02 31.06 -12.93
CA VAL A 292 14.69 29.77 -13.18
C VAL A 292 15.51 29.81 -14.48
N ALA A 293 16.15 30.93 -14.80
CA ALA A 293 16.84 31.13 -16.08
C ALA A 293 17.94 30.08 -16.34
N ASP A 294 18.71 29.72 -15.31
CA ASP A 294 19.64 28.59 -15.36
C ASP A 294 18.89 27.30 -15.00
N CYS A 295 18.26 26.72 -16.01
CA CYS A 295 17.47 25.49 -15.87
C CYS A 295 18.31 24.30 -15.40
N GLN A 296 19.62 24.27 -15.74
CA GLN A 296 20.52 23.21 -15.31
C GLN A 296 20.85 23.31 -13.81
N SER A 297 21.14 24.52 -13.33
CA SER A 297 21.36 24.76 -11.90
C SER A 297 20.07 24.55 -11.09
N ALA A 298 18.90 24.86 -11.66
CA ALA A 298 17.61 24.56 -11.06
C ALA A 298 17.26 23.06 -11.08
N GLY A 299 17.98 22.24 -11.84
CA GLY A 299 17.71 20.79 -11.98
C GLY A 299 16.45 20.48 -12.79
N LEU A 300 16.04 21.39 -13.67
CA LEU A 300 14.81 21.30 -14.45
C LEU A 300 15.12 20.95 -15.91
N THR A 301 14.34 20.05 -16.50
CA THR A 301 14.35 19.79 -17.95
C THR A 301 13.17 20.44 -18.64
N THR A 302 12.08 20.67 -17.91
CA THR A 302 10.83 21.19 -18.45
C THR A 302 10.25 22.29 -17.55
N LEU A 303 9.82 23.38 -18.17
CA LEU A 303 9.03 24.43 -17.53
C LEU A 303 7.72 24.57 -18.29
N GLN A 304 6.60 24.55 -17.56
CA GLN A 304 5.26 24.68 -18.13
C GLN A 304 4.54 25.86 -17.49
N LEU A 305 4.02 26.78 -18.30
CA LEU A 305 3.33 27.97 -17.83
C LEU A 305 1.90 28.02 -18.39
N ASN A 306 0.94 28.44 -17.55
CA ASN A 306 -0.47 28.54 -17.91
C ASN A 306 -1.17 29.66 -17.10
N ASP A 307 -2.21 30.24 -17.68
CA ASP A 307 -3.02 31.31 -17.11
C ASP A 307 -4.28 30.81 -16.37
N GLU A 308 -4.52 29.51 -16.22
CA GLU A 308 -5.71 28.90 -15.59
C GLU A 308 -7.05 29.15 -16.34
N ALA A 309 -7.16 30.20 -17.17
CA ALA A 309 -8.31 30.50 -18.00
C ALA A 309 -8.47 29.52 -19.18
N ARG A 310 -7.38 28.84 -19.53
CA ARG A 310 -7.34 27.64 -20.37
C ARG A 310 -7.88 26.42 -19.57
N LYS A 311 -9.21 26.25 -19.61
CA LYS A 311 -9.98 25.21 -18.90
C LYS A 311 -9.42 23.78 -19.01
N GLU A 312 -9.44 23.10 -17.87
CA GLU A 312 -9.18 21.67 -17.57
C GLU A 312 -7.94 21.01 -18.22
N PRO A 313 -7.06 20.37 -17.42
CA PRO A 313 -5.71 19.95 -17.81
C PRO A 313 -5.65 18.68 -18.70
N SER A 314 -6.65 18.44 -19.55
CA SER A 314 -6.73 17.21 -20.37
C SER A 314 -6.16 17.34 -21.79
N SER A 315 -5.61 18.49 -22.19
CA SER A 315 -4.95 18.65 -23.50
C SER A 315 -3.62 19.38 -23.36
N ASP A 316 -2.55 18.80 -23.92
CA ASP A 316 -1.21 19.40 -24.00
C ASP A 316 -1.20 20.76 -24.73
N ASP A 317 -2.24 21.03 -25.54
CA ASP A 317 -2.39 22.24 -26.37
C ASP A 317 -2.57 23.56 -25.58
N LEU A 318 -2.70 23.51 -24.26
CA LEU A 318 -3.01 24.68 -23.44
C LEU A 318 -1.81 25.25 -22.68
N TRP A 319 -0.68 24.55 -22.64
CA TRP A 319 0.52 24.98 -21.94
C TRP A 319 1.51 25.67 -22.88
N LEU A 320 2.18 26.71 -22.38
CA LEU A 320 3.45 27.12 -22.96
C LEU A 320 4.54 26.32 -22.28
N THR A 321 5.32 25.60 -23.09
CA THR A 321 6.29 24.62 -22.61
C THR A 321 7.68 25.01 -23.07
N PHE A 322 8.63 24.96 -22.16
CA PHE A 322 10.03 25.26 -22.43
C PHE A 322 10.88 24.05 -22.07
N THR A 323 11.83 23.72 -22.93
CA THR A 323 12.77 22.62 -22.72
C THR A 323 14.15 23.17 -22.41
N CYS A 324 14.78 22.65 -21.37
CA CYS A 324 16.14 23.01 -20.99
C CYS A 324 17.13 22.38 -21.98
N ASN A 325 17.93 23.20 -22.63
CA ASN A 325 19.01 22.79 -23.50
C ASN A 325 20.30 23.50 -23.09
N ASN A 326 21.27 22.73 -22.59
CA ASN A 326 22.59 23.22 -22.20
C ASN A 326 22.56 24.43 -21.23
N GLY A 327 21.68 24.38 -20.22
CA GLY A 327 21.50 25.42 -19.21
C GLY A 327 20.62 26.60 -19.61
N THR A 328 20.01 26.55 -20.79
CA THR A 328 19.12 27.61 -21.31
C THR A 328 17.76 27.06 -21.74
N TRP A 329 16.70 27.85 -21.53
CA TRP A 329 15.37 27.49 -22.01
C TRP A 329 15.25 27.66 -23.53
N THR A 330 14.55 26.72 -24.16
CA THR A 330 14.23 26.74 -25.59
C THR A 330 12.74 26.48 -25.79
N PRO A 331 12.10 27.05 -26.83
CA PRO A 331 10.71 26.75 -27.15
C PRO A 331 10.53 25.25 -27.38
N HIS A 332 9.48 24.66 -26.81
CA HIS A 332 9.15 23.26 -27.03
C HIS A 332 8.39 23.06 -28.34
N HIS A 333 7.47 23.98 -28.63
CA HIS A 333 6.58 23.85 -29.77
C HIS A 333 7.14 24.54 -31.02
N SER A 334 6.59 24.15 -32.17
CA SER A 334 6.78 24.84 -33.44
C SER A 334 5.49 25.60 -33.82
N GLY A 335 5.55 26.45 -34.85
CA GLY A 335 4.37 27.21 -35.29
C GLY A 335 4.09 28.44 -34.41
N SER A 336 2.81 28.81 -34.24
CA SER A 336 2.42 30.00 -33.47
C SER A 336 2.75 29.87 -31.98
N THR A 337 2.48 28.73 -31.36
CA THR A 337 2.82 28.48 -29.95
C THR A 337 4.32 28.62 -29.69
N GLY A 338 5.15 28.12 -30.60
CA GLY A 338 6.61 28.30 -30.52
C GLY A 338 7.06 29.76 -30.67
N GLN A 339 6.30 30.60 -31.39
CA GLN A 339 6.57 32.04 -31.47
C GLN A 339 6.21 32.76 -30.17
N ASP A 340 5.12 32.36 -29.51
CA ASP A 340 4.73 32.89 -28.20
C ASP A 340 5.77 32.51 -27.14
N GLU A 341 6.20 31.25 -27.11
CA GLU A 341 7.30 30.76 -26.27
C GLU A 341 8.59 31.55 -26.53
N ALA A 342 9.01 31.71 -27.79
CA ALA A 342 10.20 32.49 -28.12
C ALA A 342 10.09 33.96 -27.69
N THR A 343 8.89 34.56 -27.79
CA THR A 343 8.63 35.93 -27.34
C THR A 343 8.81 36.06 -25.83
N ILE A 344 8.30 35.10 -25.05
CA ILE A 344 8.50 35.05 -23.59
C ILE A 344 9.98 34.89 -23.25
N LEU A 345 10.71 34.01 -23.92
CA LEU A 345 12.14 33.80 -23.67
C LEU A 345 12.96 35.07 -23.94
N ASN A 346 12.68 35.77 -25.06
CA ASN A 346 13.31 37.05 -25.35
C ASN A 346 13.02 38.07 -24.27
N LYS A 347 11.76 38.13 -23.79
CA LYS A 347 11.37 39.05 -22.73
C LYS A 347 12.04 38.73 -21.39
N ALA A 348 12.18 37.44 -21.06
CA ALA A 348 12.85 36.99 -19.84
C ALA A 348 14.34 37.32 -19.83
N ALA A 349 14.98 37.36 -21.01
CA ALA A 349 16.38 37.76 -21.17
C ALA A 349 16.62 39.28 -21.02
N GLU A 350 15.57 40.10 -21.03
CA GLU A 350 15.64 41.55 -20.80
C GLU A 350 15.59 41.95 -19.32
N LEU A 351 15.20 41.03 -18.44
CA LEU A 351 15.06 41.24 -16.98
C LEU A 351 16.41 41.11 -16.26
#